data_AF-A0AAF0E2V6-F1
#
_entry.id   AF-A0AAF0E2V6-F1
#
_cell.length_a   1.000
_cell.length_b   1.000
_cell.length_c   1.000
_cell.angle_alpha   90.00
_cell.angle_beta   90.00
_cell.angle_gamma   90.00
#
_symmetry.space_group_name_H-M   'P 1'
#
loop_
_entity.id
_entity.type
_entity.pdbx_description
1 polymer ?
#
loop_
_entity_poly.entity_id
_entity_poly.type
_entity_poly.pdbx_seq_one_letter_code
_entity_poly.pdbx_strand_id
1 'polypeptide(L)'
;MFALRAVRPLRIAAPLRASFRVRTYASDADSLLDRLTKDAAPGETVEDKRRAKFDQYNQKLAAKAQERGLDSVEELAKKHREEEVAKRKQEREERARAYADQVAAETAAKQGSVEERDLALQERLRLRREQEEARKLQSDMGESQSGPVKPLSSFLDVEKIKQESPENITKLWAGYHTLRGKLSAVIPASTYTRLIETARKYPQFVIPLPKTESVVDGEAESAFEMQFLQWAFLARPTSVSTASAPPSAVLYTSLAEYKLRQEFAQPALVLTHYTDLVESKGIVLMRGDVTERQTAESDEVKQVISQKEAQLLALCTQRFYNMDWSQHPSADEELRRELLRTFHQDPEAFSLEKLLEASFKFG
;
A
#
# COMPACT_ATOMS: atom_id res chain seq x y z
N MET A 1 -6.73 23.46 14.25
CA MET A 1 -8.10 23.56 14.82
C MET A 1 -9.05 23.67 13.63
N PHE A 2 -10.17 22.93 13.65
CA PHE A 2 -11.14 22.65 12.57
C PHE A 2 -10.72 21.61 11.53
N ALA A 3 -11.55 20.68 11.06
CA ALA A 3 -12.61 19.84 11.62
C ALA A 3 -12.95 18.86 10.48
N LEU A 4 -12.80 17.55 10.73
CA LEU A 4 -13.08 16.48 9.78
C LEU A 4 -14.58 16.39 9.46
N ARG A 5 -14.93 16.34 8.17
CA ARG A 5 -16.29 16.20 7.68
C ARG A 5 -16.69 14.71 7.66
N ALA A 6 -17.86 14.43 8.21
CA ALA A 6 -18.38 13.10 8.53
C ALA A 6 -18.55 12.17 7.32
N VAL A 7 -18.10 10.93 7.48
CA VAL A 7 -18.38 9.78 6.61
C VAL A 7 -19.75 9.19 6.98
N ARG A 8 -20.61 8.98 5.98
CA ARG A 8 -21.90 8.28 6.11
C ARG A 8 -21.67 6.79 6.39
N PRO A 9 -22.38 6.14 7.32
CA PRO A 9 -22.32 4.69 7.45
C PRO A 9 -23.18 3.99 6.38
N LEU A 10 -22.56 3.01 5.71
CA LEU A 10 -23.22 2.03 4.84
C LEU A 10 -24.24 1.19 5.64
N ARG A 11 -25.43 1.02 5.06
CA ARG A 11 -26.43 0.06 5.53
C ARG A 11 -25.96 -1.37 5.21
N ILE A 12 -25.53 -2.10 6.23
CA ILE A 12 -25.38 -3.55 6.14
C ILE A 12 -26.64 -4.18 6.73
N ALA A 13 -27.53 -4.66 5.87
CA ALA A 13 -28.66 -5.50 6.25
C ALA A 13 -28.17 -6.94 6.40
N ALA A 14 -28.22 -7.49 7.62
CA ALA A 14 -28.08 -8.93 7.86
C ALA A 14 -29.45 -9.51 8.25
N PRO A 15 -29.91 -10.62 7.63
CA PRO A 15 -31.20 -11.20 7.96
C PRO A 15 -31.07 -12.04 9.24
N LEU A 16 -31.66 -11.57 10.34
CA LEU A 16 -31.90 -12.40 11.51
C LEU A 16 -32.97 -13.45 11.18
N ARG A 17 -32.56 -14.68 10.87
CA ARG A 17 -33.45 -15.85 10.93
C ARG A 17 -33.78 -16.12 12.39
N ALA A 18 -34.90 -15.57 12.86
CA ALA A 18 -35.50 -15.98 14.12
C ALA A 18 -36.27 -17.29 13.92
N SER A 19 -35.72 -18.38 14.43
CA SER A 19 -36.42 -19.67 14.53
C SER A 19 -37.56 -19.53 15.54
N PHE A 20 -38.79 -19.29 15.07
CA PHE A 20 -39.99 -19.37 15.90
C PHE A 20 -40.23 -20.85 16.29
N ARG A 21 -39.85 -21.23 17.50
CA ARG A 21 -40.50 -22.37 18.17
C ARG A 21 -41.75 -21.85 18.86
N VAL A 22 -42.90 -21.97 18.20
CA VAL A 22 -44.21 -21.87 18.86
C VAL A 22 -44.29 -23.05 19.83
N ARG A 23 -44.10 -22.79 21.12
CA ARG A 23 -44.40 -23.78 22.16
C ARG A 23 -45.91 -23.72 22.37
N THR A 24 -46.65 -24.53 21.63
CA THR A 24 -48.07 -24.75 21.89
C THR A 24 -48.20 -25.43 23.25
N TYR A 25 -48.73 -24.71 24.24
CA TYR A 25 -49.31 -25.35 25.43
C TYR A 25 -50.65 -25.96 25.02
N ALA A 26 -50.62 -27.10 24.35
CA ALA A 26 -51.75 -28.02 24.36
C ALA A 26 -51.59 -28.88 25.61
N SER A 27 -51.98 -28.34 26.77
CA SER A 27 -52.16 -29.18 27.95
C SER A 27 -53.41 -30.03 27.73
N ASP A 28 -53.22 -31.35 27.73
CA ASP A 28 -54.23 -32.42 27.64
C ASP A 28 -55.64 -32.00 28.08
N ALA A 29 -56.46 -31.54 27.12
CA ALA A 29 -57.88 -31.33 27.35
C ALA A 29 -58.58 -32.66 27.71
N ASP A 30 -58.09 -33.78 27.16
CA ASP A 30 -58.61 -35.12 27.41
C ASP A 30 -58.35 -35.61 28.84
N SER A 31 -57.21 -35.25 29.47
CA SER A 31 -56.90 -35.66 30.85
C SER A 31 -57.77 -34.96 31.91
N LEU A 32 -58.26 -33.76 31.60
CA LEU A 32 -59.13 -32.99 32.47
C LEU A 32 -60.59 -33.47 32.39
N LEU A 33 -61.07 -33.82 31.19
CA LEU A 33 -62.39 -34.40 30.99
C LEU A 33 -62.52 -35.77 31.69
N ASP A 34 -61.49 -36.61 31.62
CA ASP A 34 -61.48 -37.94 32.26
C ASP A 34 -61.46 -37.89 33.80
N ARG A 35 -60.94 -36.80 34.39
CA ARG A 35 -61.00 -36.55 35.85
C ARG A 35 -62.33 -35.96 36.32
N LEU A 36 -63.11 -35.35 35.43
CA LEU A 36 -64.41 -34.75 35.75
C LEU A 36 -65.56 -35.78 35.69
N THR A 37 -65.39 -36.85 34.90
CA THR A 37 -66.36 -37.94 34.73
C THR A 37 -66.27 -39.02 35.81
N LYS A 38 -65.09 -39.22 36.44
CA LYS A 38 -64.85 -40.32 37.40
C LYS A 38 -65.69 -40.27 38.69
N ASP A 39 -66.17 -39.10 39.11
CA ASP A 39 -66.94 -38.94 40.36
C ASP A 39 -68.40 -38.46 40.13
N ALA A 40 -68.98 -38.67 38.95
CA ALA A 40 -70.33 -38.16 38.62
C ALA A 40 -71.43 -38.95 39.37
N ALA A 41 -72.23 -38.24 40.18
CA ALA A 41 -73.46 -38.79 40.77
C ALA A 41 -74.55 -38.93 39.69
N PRO A 42 -75.52 -39.85 39.82
CA PRO A 42 -76.51 -40.11 38.77
C PRO A 42 -77.37 -38.87 38.50
N GLY A 43 -77.22 -38.29 37.30
CA GLY A 43 -78.00 -37.12 36.84
C GLY A 43 -77.23 -35.80 36.72
N GLU A 44 -75.94 -35.75 37.08
CA GLU A 44 -75.12 -34.54 37.00
C GLU A 44 -74.30 -34.51 35.70
N THR A 45 -74.54 -33.52 34.83
CA THR A 45 -73.84 -33.40 33.55
C THR A 45 -72.42 -32.84 33.72
N VAL A 46 -71.47 -33.26 32.88
CA VAL A 46 -70.06 -32.79 32.92
C VAL A 46 -69.97 -31.25 32.86
N GLU A 47 -70.93 -30.61 32.20
CA GLU A 47 -71.07 -29.16 32.11
C GLU A 47 -71.38 -28.50 33.45
N ASP A 48 -72.18 -29.13 34.32
CA ASP A 48 -72.56 -28.59 35.63
C ASP A 48 -71.38 -28.61 36.59
N LYS A 49 -70.57 -29.69 36.57
CA LYS A 49 -69.32 -29.73 37.34
C LYS A 49 -68.28 -28.75 36.82
N ARG A 50 -68.21 -28.55 35.51
CA ARG A 50 -67.35 -27.52 34.92
C ARG A 50 -67.78 -26.14 35.40
N ARG A 51 -69.09 -25.87 35.45
CA ARG A 51 -69.66 -24.61 35.93
C ARG A 51 -69.38 -24.42 37.42
N ALA A 52 -69.60 -25.44 38.25
CA ALA A 52 -69.31 -25.39 39.69
C ALA A 52 -67.82 -25.17 39.98
N LYS A 53 -66.90 -25.84 39.27
CA LYS A 53 -65.46 -25.57 39.40
C LYS A 53 -65.07 -24.19 38.90
N PHE A 54 -65.70 -23.70 37.83
CA PHE A 54 -65.48 -22.36 37.30
C PHE A 54 -65.96 -21.29 38.29
N ASP A 55 -67.10 -21.51 38.95
CA ASP A 55 -67.64 -20.63 39.98
C ASP A 55 -66.76 -20.62 41.23
N GLN A 56 -66.28 -21.79 41.69
CA GLN A 56 -65.29 -21.87 42.77
C GLN A 56 -63.98 -21.14 42.42
N TYR A 57 -63.54 -21.24 41.17
CA TYR A 57 -62.34 -20.55 40.70
C TYR A 57 -62.56 -19.03 40.60
N ASN A 58 -63.73 -18.60 40.10
CA ASN A 58 -64.11 -17.20 40.02
C ASN A 58 -64.26 -16.56 41.40
N GLN A 59 -64.82 -17.28 42.37
CA GLN A 59 -64.88 -16.82 43.77
C GLN A 59 -63.48 -16.63 44.36
N LYS A 60 -62.54 -17.56 44.09
CA LYS A 60 -61.15 -17.42 44.52
C LYS A 60 -60.44 -16.23 43.85
N LEU A 61 -60.72 -15.99 42.58
CA LEU A 61 -60.19 -14.82 41.85
C LEU A 61 -60.79 -13.51 42.39
N ALA A 62 -62.09 -13.48 42.69
CA ALA A 62 -62.76 -12.32 43.27
C ALA A 62 -62.24 -12.00 44.67
N ALA A 63 -62.04 -13.02 45.52
CA ALA A 63 -61.43 -12.85 46.83
C ALA A 63 -60.00 -12.29 46.73
N LYS A 64 -59.21 -12.78 45.76
CA LYS A 64 -57.83 -12.30 45.51
C LYS A 64 -57.78 -10.89 44.90
N ALA A 65 -58.80 -10.50 44.14
CA ALA A 65 -58.96 -9.13 43.65
C ALA A 65 -59.27 -8.18 44.82
N GLN A 66 -60.21 -8.55 45.70
CA GLN A 66 -60.56 -7.76 46.89
C GLN A 66 -59.41 -7.66 47.90
N GLU A 67 -58.65 -8.74 48.12
CA GLU A 67 -57.45 -8.73 48.98
C GLU A 67 -56.38 -7.75 48.49
N ARG A 68 -56.29 -7.55 47.16
CA ARG A 68 -55.38 -6.59 46.53
C ARG A 68 -55.99 -5.20 46.34
N GLY A 69 -57.18 -4.95 46.90
CA GLY A 69 -57.88 -3.67 46.82
C GLY A 69 -58.37 -3.31 45.42
N LEU A 70 -58.73 -4.30 44.60
CA LEU A 70 -59.22 -4.14 43.23
C LEU A 70 -60.70 -4.54 43.16
N ASP A 71 -61.50 -3.72 42.48
CA ASP A 71 -62.96 -3.85 42.46
C ASP A 71 -63.46 -4.98 41.53
N SER A 72 -62.61 -5.50 40.64
CA SER A 72 -62.96 -6.61 39.75
C SER A 72 -61.78 -7.53 39.39
N VAL A 73 -62.12 -8.77 39.03
CA VAL A 73 -61.17 -9.78 38.49
C VAL A 73 -60.55 -9.33 37.16
N GLU A 74 -61.26 -8.51 36.39
CA GLU A 74 -60.82 -8.00 35.09
C GLU A 74 -59.69 -6.97 35.25
N GLU A 75 -59.75 -6.10 36.27
CA GLU A 75 -58.67 -5.17 36.59
C GLU A 75 -57.40 -5.89 37.08
N LEU A 76 -57.55 -6.96 37.85
CA LEU A 76 -56.42 -7.80 38.28
C LEU A 76 -55.73 -8.47 37.08
N ALA A 77 -56.51 -8.96 36.11
CA ALA A 77 -55.99 -9.52 34.86
C ALA A 77 -55.34 -8.46 33.96
N LYS A 78 -55.79 -7.20 34.01
CA LYS A 78 -55.18 -6.08 33.27
C LYS A 78 -53.83 -5.69 33.86
N LYS A 79 -53.74 -5.48 35.18
CA LYS A 79 -52.48 -5.13 35.86
C LYS A 79 -51.42 -6.21 35.68
N HIS A 80 -51.78 -7.49 35.82
CA HIS A 80 -50.83 -8.59 35.63
C HIS A 80 -50.33 -8.70 34.17
N ARG A 81 -51.15 -8.34 33.18
CA ARG A 81 -50.72 -8.26 31.78
C ARG A 81 -49.78 -7.07 31.54
N GLU A 82 -50.07 -5.92 32.15
CA GLU A 82 -49.23 -4.73 32.06
C GLU A 82 -47.87 -4.95 32.73
N GLU A 83 -47.84 -5.59 33.91
CA GLU A 83 -46.61 -5.98 34.62
C GLU A 83 -45.76 -6.97 33.79
N GLU A 84 -46.38 -7.98 33.19
CA GLU A 84 -45.70 -8.94 32.31
C GLU A 84 -45.11 -8.27 31.07
N VAL A 85 -45.82 -7.31 30.47
CA VAL A 85 -45.32 -6.54 29.32
C VAL A 85 -44.16 -5.62 29.73
N ALA A 86 -44.27 -4.96 30.89
CA ALA A 86 -43.21 -4.11 31.42
C ALA A 86 -41.93 -4.91 31.73
N LYS A 87 -42.08 -6.08 32.33
CA LYS A 87 -40.98 -7.00 32.63
C LYS A 87 -40.28 -7.49 31.35
N ARG A 88 -41.05 -7.90 30.34
CA ARG A 88 -40.49 -8.30 29.02
C ARG A 88 -39.78 -7.14 28.31
N LYS A 89 -40.24 -5.92 28.49
CA LYS A 89 -39.57 -4.72 27.94
C LYS A 89 -38.23 -4.48 28.63
N GLN A 90 -38.19 -4.55 29.97
CA GLN A 90 -36.95 -4.43 30.74
C GLN A 90 -35.93 -5.51 30.37
N GLU A 91 -36.34 -6.77 30.33
CA GLU A 91 -35.46 -7.89 29.93
C GLU A 91 -34.87 -7.69 28.51
N ARG A 92 -35.65 -7.12 27.58
CA ARG A 92 -35.20 -6.82 26.22
C ARG A 92 -34.19 -5.67 26.19
N GLU A 93 -34.40 -4.63 26.98
CA GLU A 93 -33.49 -3.48 27.09
C GLU A 93 -32.16 -3.87 27.75
N GLU A 94 -32.20 -4.68 28.82
CA GLU A 94 -31.00 -5.22 29.47
C GLU A 94 -30.19 -6.12 28.53
N ARG A 95 -30.86 -7.00 27.77
CA ARG A 95 -30.21 -7.87 26.79
C ARG A 95 -29.59 -7.09 25.63
N ALA A 96 -30.23 -5.99 25.22
CA ALA A 96 -29.68 -5.11 24.19
C ALA A 96 -28.42 -4.36 24.68
N ARG A 97 -28.40 -3.90 25.93
CA ARG A 97 -27.22 -3.29 26.54
C ARG A 97 -26.06 -4.28 26.68
N ALA A 98 -26.32 -5.48 27.20
CA ALA A 98 -25.31 -6.53 27.32
C ALA A 98 -24.68 -6.91 25.97
N TYR A 99 -25.47 -6.95 24.89
CA TYR A 99 -24.96 -7.20 23.54
C TYR A 99 -24.10 -6.05 23.02
N ALA A 100 -24.48 -4.80 23.27
CA ALA A 100 -23.70 -3.63 22.87
C ALA A 100 -22.33 -3.59 23.57
N ASP A 101 -22.30 -3.89 24.87
CA ASP A 101 -21.05 -3.95 25.65
C ASP A 101 -20.13 -5.08 25.17
N GLN A 102 -20.70 -6.23 24.81
CA GLN A 102 -19.94 -7.36 24.27
C GLN A 102 -19.31 -7.04 22.90
N VAL A 103 -20.05 -6.38 22.01
CA VAL A 103 -19.54 -5.95 20.70
C VAL A 103 -18.45 -4.88 20.86
N ALA A 104 -18.60 -3.95 21.80
CA ALA A 104 -17.58 -2.94 22.08
C ALA A 104 -16.28 -3.57 22.60
N ALA A 105 -16.36 -4.54 23.52
CA ALA A 105 -15.22 -5.27 24.03
C ALA A 105 -14.49 -6.09 22.95
N GLU A 106 -15.23 -6.76 22.08
CA GLU A 106 -14.65 -7.56 20.98
C GLU A 106 -13.97 -6.68 19.91
N THR A 107 -14.50 -5.47 19.68
CA THR A 107 -13.91 -4.48 18.76
C THR A 107 -12.62 -3.89 19.33
N ALA A 108 -12.59 -3.57 20.63
CA ALA A 108 -11.38 -3.09 21.32
C ALA A 108 -10.27 -4.16 21.37
N ALA A 109 -10.63 -5.43 21.60
CA ALA A 109 -9.68 -6.55 21.59
C ALA A 109 -9.05 -6.81 20.21
N LYS A 110 -9.80 -6.60 19.12
CA LYS A 110 -9.29 -6.72 17.74
C LYS A 110 -8.40 -5.55 17.33
N GLN A 111 -8.64 -4.34 17.84
CA GLN A 111 -7.77 -3.19 17.58
C GLN A 111 -6.40 -3.34 18.25
N GLY A 112 -6.34 -3.86 19.48
CA GLY A 112 -5.07 -4.12 20.17
C GLY A 112 -4.15 -5.10 19.44
N SER A 113 -4.70 -6.15 18.81
CA SER A 113 -3.86 -7.15 18.11
C SER A 113 -3.33 -6.69 16.75
N VAL A 114 -3.97 -5.71 16.12
CA VAL A 114 -3.49 -5.10 14.88
C VAL A 114 -2.35 -4.13 15.17
N GLU A 115 -2.47 -3.30 16.20
CA GLU A 115 -1.40 -2.38 16.61
C GLU A 115 -0.14 -3.12 17.09
N GLU A 116 -0.29 -4.22 17.85
CA GLU A 116 0.84 -5.08 18.24
C GLU A 116 1.53 -5.72 17.03
N ARG A 117 0.76 -6.13 16.01
CA ARG A 117 1.30 -6.71 14.79
C ARG A 117 2.06 -5.69 13.95
N ASP A 118 1.58 -4.46 13.88
CA ASP A 118 2.24 -3.36 13.16
C ASP A 118 3.53 -2.91 13.86
N LEU A 119 3.53 -2.85 15.20
CA LEU A 119 4.74 -2.57 15.98
C LEU A 119 5.80 -3.67 15.82
N ALA A 120 5.40 -4.94 15.88
CA ALA A 120 6.31 -6.07 15.67
C ALA A 120 6.91 -6.07 14.24
N LEU A 121 6.13 -5.66 13.23
CA LEU A 121 6.62 -5.49 11.87
C LEU A 121 7.67 -4.36 11.80
N GLN A 122 7.40 -3.23 12.46
CA GLN A 122 8.30 -2.09 12.50
C GLN A 122 9.63 -2.43 13.18
N GLU A 123 9.60 -3.17 14.29
CA GLU A 123 10.80 -3.63 15.00
C GLU A 123 11.61 -4.62 14.15
N ARG A 124 10.95 -5.59 13.49
CA ARG A 124 11.61 -6.54 12.60
C ARG A 124 12.31 -5.85 11.42
N LEU A 125 11.71 -4.80 10.87
CA LEU A 125 12.30 -3.98 9.81
C LEU A 125 13.48 -3.16 10.32
N ARG A 126 13.42 -2.63 11.55
CA ARG A 126 14.52 -1.92 12.20
C ARG A 126 15.73 -2.84 12.44
N LEU A 127 15.52 -4.05 12.95
CA LEU A 127 16.59 -5.02 13.16
C LEU A 127 17.27 -5.42 11.83
N ARG A 128 16.48 -5.60 10.76
CA ARG A 128 17.04 -5.83 9.41
C ARG A 128 17.89 -4.64 8.94
N ARG A 129 17.46 -3.40 9.22
CA ARG A 129 18.21 -2.17 8.91
C ARG A 129 19.56 -2.14 9.61
N GLU A 130 19.58 -2.38 10.91
CA GLU A 130 20.81 -2.40 11.73
C GLU A 130 21.78 -3.50 11.26
N GLN A 131 21.26 -4.66 10.82
CA GLN A 131 22.07 -5.73 10.22
C GLN A 131 22.65 -5.36 8.85
N GLU A 132 21.88 -4.70 7.98
CA GLU A 132 22.37 -4.21 6.69
C GLU A 132 23.44 -3.12 6.86
N GLU A 133 23.24 -2.21 7.82
CA GLU A 133 24.22 -1.17 8.19
C GLU A 133 25.53 -1.77 8.69
N ALA A 134 25.46 -2.75 9.60
CA ALA A 134 26.63 -3.46 10.10
C ALA A 134 27.40 -4.19 8.99
N ARG A 135 26.70 -4.81 8.03
CA ARG A 135 27.35 -5.45 6.87
C ARG A 135 28.07 -4.45 5.98
N LYS A 136 27.47 -3.28 5.72
CA LYS A 136 28.08 -2.22 4.90
C LYS A 136 29.33 -1.63 5.58
N LEU A 137 29.26 -1.37 6.88
CA LEU A 137 30.40 -0.90 7.68
C LEU A 137 31.55 -1.91 7.70
N GLN A 138 31.24 -3.21 7.76
CA GLN A 138 32.25 -4.26 7.70
C GLN A 138 32.89 -4.41 6.30
N SER A 139 32.15 -4.16 5.22
CA SER A 139 32.71 -4.18 3.85
C SER A 139 33.61 -2.97 3.53
N ASP A 140 33.41 -1.83 4.22
CA ASP A 140 34.13 -0.58 3.95
C ASP A 140 35.56 -0.56 4.53
N MET A 141 35.88 -1.47 5.46
CA MET A 141 37.20 -1.56 6.10
C MET A 141 38.29 -2.29 5.26
N GLY A 142 37.96 -2.75 4.04
CA GLY A 142 38.84 -3.63 3.24
C GLY A 142 39.37 -3.08 1.91
N GLU A 143 38.77 -2.06 1.29
CA GLU A 143 39.16 -1.56 -0.04
C GLU A 143 39.50 -0.07 -0.01
N SER A 144 40.67 0.24 0.56
CA SER A 144 41.29 1.54 0.41
C SER A 144 41.67 1.75 -1.06
N GLN A 145 40.96 2.64 -1.77
CA GLN A 145 41.22 3.30 -3.07
C GLN A 145 40.09 3.20 -4.13
N SER A 146 38.97 2.49 -3.90
CA SER A 146 37.83 2.52 -4.83
C SER A 146 36.72 3.40 -4.26
N GLY A 147 36.34 4.47 -4.96
CA GLY A 147 35.09 5.19 -4.65
C GLY A 147 33.87 4.26 -4.77
N PRO A 148 32.64 4.76 -4.53
CA PRO A 148 31.40 3.95 -4.56
C PRO A 148 31.10 3.32 -5.93
N VAL A 149 31.88 3.66 -6.95
CA VAL A 149 31.75 3.21 -8.33
C VAL A 149 33.06 2.56 -8.76
N LYS A 150 32.96 1.35 -9.33
CA LYS A 150 34.12 0.62 -9.85
C LYS A 150 34.76 1.40 -11.00
N PRO A 151 36.11 1.49 -11.07
CA PRO A 151 36.78 2.19 -12.16
C PRO A 151 36.64 1.45 -13.49
N LEU A 152 36.81 2.17 -14.62
CA LEU A 152 36.74 1.58 -15.97
C LEU A 152 37.75 0.42 -16.14
N SER A 153 38.93 0.55 -15.55
CA SER A 153 40.00 -0.46 -15.56
C SER A 153 39.59 -1.82 -14.98
N SER A 154 38.54 -1.87 -14.16
CA SER A 154 38.00 -3.14 -13.62
C SER A 154 37.19 -3.95 -14.65
N PHE A 155 36.80 -3.33 -15.77
CA PHE A 155 36.01 -3.97 -16.83
C PHE A 155 36.82 -4.17 -18.12
N LEU A 156 37.71 -3.22 -18.42
CA LEU A 156 38.48 -3.17 -19.66
C LEU A 156 39.90 -2.70 -19.38
N ASP A 157 40.86 -3.29 -20.07
CA ASP A 157 42.24 -2.80 -20.06
C ASP A 157 42.33 -1.47 -20.84
N VAL A 158 42.48 -0.38 -20.09
CA VAL A 158 42.44 0.99 -20.63
C VAL A 158 43.58 1.24 -21.61
N GLU A 159 44.75 0.61 -21.43
CA GLU A 159 45.89 0.82 -22.33
C GLU A 159 45.70 0.08 -23.65
N LYS A 160 45.13 -1.13 -23.62
CA LYS A 160 44.77 -1.85 -24.85
C LYS A 160 43.66 -1.15 -25.61
N ILE A 161 42.64 -0.66 -24.91
CA ILE A 161 41.47 -0.09 -25.58
C ILE A 161 41.75 1.27 -26.23
N LYS A 162 42.76 2.01 -25.77
CA LYS A 162 43.26 3.22 -26.45
C LYS A 162 43.79 2.93 -27.86
N GLN A 163 44.23 1.70 -28.13
CA GLN A 163 44.74 1.29 -29.46
C GLN A 163 43.62 0.86 -30.41
N GLU A 164 42.44 0.56 -29.90
CA GLU A 164 41.29 0.10 -30.69
C GLU A 164 40.52 1.24 -31.36
N SER A 165 39.74 0.90 -32.40
CA SER A 165 38.83 1.87 -33.05
C SER A 165 37.56 2.09 -32.21
N PRO A 166 36.92 3.28 -32.26
CA PRO A 166 35.67 3.53 -31.53
C PRO A 166 34.56 2.51 -31.83
N GLU A 167 34.49 1.98 -33.05
CA GLU A 167 33.53 0.95 -33.46
C GLU A 167 33.82 -0.38 -32.77
N ASN A 168 35.09 -0.78 -32.68
CA ASN A 168 35.49 -1.99 -31.97
C ASN A 168 35.22 -1.86 -30.47
N ILE A 169 35.55 -0.71 -29.89
CA ILE A 169 35.26 -0.39 -28.48
C ILE A 169 33.77 -0.52 -28.20
N THR A 170 32.93 -0.01 -29.10
CA THR A 170 31.47 -0.10 -28.98
C THR A 170 30.99 -1.55 -28.96
N LYS A 171 31.48 -2.38 -29.87
CA LYS A 171 31.14 -3.82 -29.92
C LYS A 171 31.58 -4.55 -28.66
N LEU A 172 32.82 -4.32 -28.22
CA LEU A 172 33.37 -4.93 -27.00
C LEU A 172 32.57 -4.54 -25.76
N TRP A 173 32.29 -3.24 -25.60
CA TRP A 173 31.56 -2.72 -24.46
C TRP A 173 30.12 -3.25 -24.39
N ALA A 174 29.40 -3.21 -25.51
CA ALA A 174 28.03 -3.71 -25.60
C ALA A 174 27.97 -5.23 -25.39
N GLY A 175 28.85 -5.99 -26.04
CA GLY A 175 28.91 -7.44 -25.92
C GLY A 175 29.19 -7.90 -24.48
N TYR A 176 30.19 -7.30 -23.83
CA TYR A 176 30.56 -7.64 -22.45
C TYR A 176 29.41 -7.42 -21.45
N HIS A 177 28.67 -6.33 -21.59
CA HIS A 177 27.59 -5.97 -20.65
C HIS A 177 26.28 -6.68 -20.94
N THR A 178 25.95 -6.91 -22.22
CA THR A 178 24.74 -7.65 -22.61
C THR A 178 24.76 -9.06 -22.05
N LEU A 179 25.89 -9.76 -22.15
CA LEU A 179 26.06 -11.11 -21.59
C LEU A 179 25.89 -11.18 -20.07
N ARG A 180 26.04 -10.06 -19.37
CA ARG A 180 25.92 -9.95 -17.90
C ARG A 180 24.60 -9.33 -17.46
N GLY A 181 23.64 -9.14 -18.37
CA GLY A 181 22.36 -8.51 -18.05
C GLY A 181 22.50 -7.09 -17.52
N LYS A 182 23.50 -6.34 -18.03
CA LYS A 182 23.73 -4.94 -17.66
C LYS A 182 23.34 -4.04 -18.82
N LEU A 183 22.79 -2.87 -18.50
CA LEU A 183 22.55 -1.83 -19.50
C LEU A 183 23.89 -1.22 -19.90
N SER A 184 24.10 -0.94 -21.18
CA SER A 184 25.33 -0.31 -21.67
C SER A 184 25.07 0.58 -22.87
N ALA A 185 25.81 1.67 -22.98
CA ALA A 185 25.79 2.55 -24.14
C ALA A 185 27.17 3.18 -24.36
N VAL A 186 27.41 3.66 -25.59
CA VAL A 186 28.55 4.51 -25.94
C VAL A 186 27.98 5.86 -26.39
N ILE A 187 28.43 6.93 -25.74
CA ILE A 187 27.87 8.27 -25.89
C ILE A 187 28.95 9.18 -26.49
N PRO A 188 28.68 9.93 -27.57
CA PRO A 188 29.62 10.93 -28.06
C PRO A 188 29.94 11.98 -26.99
N ALA A 189 31.20 12.41 -26.91
CA ALA A 189 31.65 13.39 -25.92
C ALA A 189 30.85 14.69 -25.96
N SER A 190 30.52 15.18 -27.16
CA SER A 190 29.70 16.39 -27.34
C SER A 190 28.29 16.26 -26.74
N THR A 191 27.67 15.08 -26.90
CA THR A 191 26.37 14.76 -26.30
C THR A 191 26.45 14.69 -24.78
N TYR A 192 27.48 14.04 -24.25
CA TYR A 192 27.69 13.95 -22.81
C TYR A 192 27.95 15.33 -22.17
N THR A 193 28.72 16.19 -22.82
CA THR A 193 28.98 17.56 -22.34
C THR A 193 27.67 18.34 -22.16
N ARG A 194 26.78 18.36 -23.15
CA ARG A 194 25.47 19.04 -23.04
C ARG A 194 24.63 18.49 -21.90
N LEU A 195 24.62 17.17 -21.74
CA LEU A 195 23.88 16.49 -20.68
C LEU A 195 24.42 16.88 -19.29
N ILE A 196 25.74 16.98 -19.13
CA ILE A 196 26.38 17.40 -17.86
C ILE A 196 26.17 18.88 -17.57
N GLU A 197 26.17 19.75 -18.57
CA GLU A 197 25.85 21.18 -18.39
C GLU A 197 24.44 21.38 -17.83
N THR A 198 23.46 20.63 -18.34
CA THR A 198 22.09 20.64 -17.83
C THR A 198 22.04 20.03 -16.43
N ALA A 199 22.69 18.88 -16.22
CA ALA A 199 22.72 18.19 -14.94
C ALA A 199 23.33 19.02 -13.79
N ARG A 200 24.31 19.89 -14.08
CA ARG A 200 24.89 20.78 -13.06
C ARG A 200 23.92 21.84 -12.57
N LYS A 201 23.05 22.33 -13.46
CA LYS A 201 22.00 23.31 -13.11
C LYS A 201 20.83 22.64 -12.40
N TYR A 202 20.51 21.42 -12.81
CA TYR A 202 19.35 20.66 -12.38
C TYR A 202 19.76 19.25 -11.93
N PRO A 203 20.44 19.08 -10.78
CA PRO A 203 21.04 17.80 -10.41
C PRO A 203 20.03 16.76 -9.94
N GLN A 204 18.77 17.14 -9.70
CA GLN A 204 17.74 16.26 -9.15
C GLN A 204 16.46 16.39 -9.96
N PHE A 205 15.73 15.29 -10.14
CA PHE A 205 14.44 15.35 -10.81
C PHE A 205 13.56 14.16 -10.42
N VAL A 206 12.34 14.11 -10.93
CA VAL A 206 11.46 12.94 -10.83
C VAL A 206 11.12 12.45 -12.22
N ILE A 207 11.17 11.14 -12.41
CA ILE A 207 10.84 10.48 -13.68
C ILE A 207 9.75 9.45 -13.43
N PRO A 208 8.64 9.48 -14.20
CA PRO A 208 7.63 8.45 -14.13
C PRO A 208 8.13 7.17 -14.79
N LEU A 209 7.90 6.03 -14.13
CA LEU A 209 8.14 4.70 -14.66
C LEU A 209 6.80 3.97 -14.78
N PRO A 210 6.31 3.68 -16.00
CA PRO A 210 5.09 2.91 -16.18
C PRO A 210 5.28 1.51 -15.59
N LYS A 211 4.30 1.07 -14.81
CA LYS A 211 4.17 -0.30 -14.33
C LYS A 211 3.15 -1.03 -15.17
N THR A 212 3.30 -2.35 -15.22
CA THR A 212 2.32 -3.22 -15.89
C THR A 212 0.94 -2.93 -15.33
N GLU A 213 -0.04 -2.77 -16.23
CA GLU A 213 -1.42 -2.39 -15.94
C GLU A 213 -1.98 -3.21 -14.77
N SER A 214 -2.32 -2.52 -13.67
CA SER A 214 -3.15 -3.11 -12.63
C SER A 214 -4.60 -2.93 -13.06
N VAL A 215 -5.31 -4.02 -13.28
CA VAL A 215 -6.76 -3.96 -13.51
C VAL A 215 -7.41 -3.63 -12.17
N VAL A 216 -7.87 -2.39 -12.03
CA VAL A 216 -8.73 -1.98 -10.92
C VAL A 216 -10.12 -1.77 -11.53
N ASP A 217 -11.12 -2.50 -11.03
CA ASP A 217 -12.51 -2.39 -11.48
C ASP A 217 -12.78 -2.60 -12.99
N GLY A 218 -11.94 -3.39 -13.67
CA GLY A 218 -12.15 -3.76 -15.07
C GLY A 218 -11.71 -2.70 -16.08
N GLU A 219 -11.16 -1.57 -15.62
CA GLU A 219 -10.52 -0.56 -16.45
C GLU A 219 -9.00 -0.67 -16.32
N ALA A 220 -8.30 -0.68 -17.46
CA ALA A 220 -6.84 -0.68 -17.47
C ALA A 220 -6.35 0.73 -17.16
N GLU A 221 -6.01 1.00 -15.91
CA GLU A 221 -5.34 2.24 -15.52
C GLU A 221 -3.82 2.06 -15.58
N SER A 222 -3.15 2.94 -16.32
CA SER A 222 -1.68 2.94 -16.37
C SER A 222 -1.13 3.40 -15.02
N ALA A 223 -0.70 2.46 -14.18
CA ALA A 223 -0.05 2.77 -12.92
C ALA A 223 1.38 3.27 -13.18
N PHE A 224 1.77 4.40 -12.62
CA PHE A 224 3.13 4.93 -12.70
C PHE A 224 3.81 4.88 -11.32
N GLU A 225 5.04 4.39 -11.29
CA GLU A 225 5.92 4.52 -10.14
C GLU A 225 6.88 5.70 -10.37
N MET A 226 6.90 6.67 -9.46
CA MET A 226 7.81 7.80 -9.56
C MET A 226 9.21 7.43 -9.05
N GLN A 227 10.22 7.65 -9.89
CA GLN A 227 11.62 7.48 -9.55
C GLN A 227 12.26 8.84 -9.32
N PHE A 228 12.88 9.03 -8.17
CA PHE A 228 13.76 10.15 -7.89
C PHE A 228 15.09 9.95 -8.60
N LEU A 229 15.42 10.88 -9.49
CA LEU A 229 16.68 10.94 -10.21
C LEU A 229 17.63 11.88 -9.49
N GLN A 230 18.87 11.45 -9.28
CA GLN A 230 19.94 12.29 -8.76
C GLN A 230 21.25 12.10 -9.54
N TRP A 231 21.84 13.21 -10.01
CA TRP A 231 23.18 13.25 -10.55
C TRP A 231 24.22 13.31 -9.42
N ALA A 232 25.21 12.44 -9.50
CA ALA A 232 26.41 12.45 -8.67
C ALA A 232 27.62 12.69 -9.58
N PHE A 233 28.37 13.77 -9.32
CA PHE A 233 29.62 14.04 -10.03
C PHE A 233 30.76 13.35 -9.30
N LEU A 234 31.45 12.45 -10.00
CA LEU A 234 32.48 11.60 -9.41
C LEU A 234 33.84 12.30 -9.46
N ALA A 235 34.72 11.96 -8.52
CA ALA A 235 36.08 12.43 -8.53
C ALA A 235 36.79 11.97 -9.82
N ARG A 236 37.57 12.87 -10.42
CA ARG A 236 38.38 12.52 -11.59
C ARG A 236 39.56 11.66 -11.16
N PRO A 237 39.86 10.55 -11.87
CA PRO A 237 41.13 9.88 -11.72
C PRO A 237 42.27 10.87 -12.02
N THR A 238 43.34 10.82 -11.23
CA THR A 238 44.50 11.72 -11.34
C THR A 238 45.24 11.63 -12.68
N SER A 239 44.99 10.59 -13.47
CA SER A 239 45.61 10.33 -14.77
C SER A 239 44.92 10.99 -15.98
N VAL A 240 43.80 11.71 -15.80
CA VAL A 240 43.00 12.27 -16.89
C VAL A 240 43.00 13.80 -16.82
N SER A 241 43.13 14.50 -17.96
CA SER A 241 43.22 15.97 -17.97
C SER A 241 41.91 16.64 -17.53
N THR A 242 42.03 17.82 -16.94
CA THR A 242 40.91 18.60 -16.39
C THR A 242 40.03 19.27 -17.44
N ALA A 243 40.43 19.21 -18.72
CA ALA A 243 39.72 19.87 -19.82
C ALA A 243 38.42 19.17 -20.22
N SER A 244 38.28 17.87 -19.93
CA SER A 244 37.10 17.06 -20.26
C SER A 244 36.03 17.08 -19.17
N ALA A 245 34.77 16.79 -19.56
CA ALA A 245 33.67 16.63 -18.60
C ALA A 245 34.01 15.54 -17.55
N PRO A 246 33.68 15.75 -16.27
CA PRO A 246 34.00 14.78 -15.21
C PRO A 246 33.16 13.50 -15.37
N PRO A 247 33.64 12.36 -14.85
CA PRO A 247 32.80 11.17 -14.71
C PRO A 247 31.60 11.46 -13.80
N SER A 248 30.50 10.75 -14.03
CA SER A 248 29.27 10.94 -13.27
C SER A 248 28.50 9.64 -13.09
N ALA A 249 27.60 9.64 -12.11
CA ALA A 249 26.58 8.63 -11.93
C ALA A 249 25.18 9.26 -11.87
N VAL A 250 24.17 8.53 -12.31
CA VAL A 250 22.76 8.87 -12.12
C VAL A 250 22.13 7.79 -11.26
N LEU A 251 21.59 8.19 -10.11
CA LEU A 251 20.91 7.31 -9.17
C LEU A 251 19.41 7.46 -9.37
N TYR A 252 18.72 6.33 -9.56
CA TYR A 252 17.26 6.29 -9.60
C TYR A 252 16.77 5.57 -8.36
N THR A 253 16.02 6.26 -7.51
CA THR A 253 15.49 5.69 -6.27
C THR A 253 13.98 5.84 -6.29
N SER A 254 13.24 4.75 -6.07
CA SER A 254 11.78 4.83 -5.94
C SER A 254 11.40 5.80 -4.82
N LEU A 255 10.39 6.65 -5.05
CA LEU A 255 9.88 7.52 -3.98
C LEU A 255 9.35 6.73 -2.78
N ALA A 256 8.84 5.51 -2.99
CA ALA A 256 8.40 4.64 -1.90
C ALA A 256 9.59 4.18 -1.04
N GLU A 257 10.68 3.76 -1.67
CA GLU A 257 11.92 3.36 -0.99
C GLU A 257 12.55 4.56 -0.25
N TYR A 258 12.58 5.72 -0.91
CA TYR A 258 13.10 6.96 -0.32
C TYR A 258 12.30 7.39 0.91
N LYS A 259 10.97 7.36 0.85
CA LYS A 259 10.12 7.68 2.00
C LYS A 259 10.37 6.74 3.18
N LEU A 260 10.63 5.46 2.91
CA LEU A 260 10.84 4.44 3.94
C LEU A 260 12.23 4.49 4.58
N ARG A 261 13.28 4.78 3.80
CA ARG A 261 14.68 4.64 4.22
C ARG A 261 15.51 5.93 4.20
N GLN A 262 14.98 7.02 3.63
CA GLN A 262 15.64 8.32 3.51
C GLN A 262 17.07 8.19 2.94
N GLU A 263 18.08 8.67 3.64
CA GLU A 263 19.50 8.60 3.24
C GLU A 263 20.04 7.18 3.04
N PHE A 264 19.37 6.16 3.59
CA PHE A 264 19.73 4.75 3.41
C PHE A 264 18.97 4.07 2.27
N ALA A 265 18.15 4.81 1.53
CA ALA A 265 17.40 4.29 0.40
C ALA A 265 18.35 3.78 -0.69
N GLN A 266 18.15 2.54 -1.11
CA GLN A 266 18.97 1.94 -2.15
C GLN A 266 18.41 2.34 -3.52
N PRO A 267 19.23 2.90 -4.42
CA PRO A 267 18.81 3.16 -5.78
C PRO A 267 18.36 1.86 -6.46
N ALA A 268 17.28 1.92 -7.21
CA ALA A 268 16.84 0.83 -8.08
C ALA A 268 17.77 0.63 -9.28
N LEU A 269 18.33 1.74 -9.80
CA LEU A 269 19.24 1.76 -10.94
C LEU A 269 20.36 2.79 -10.71
N VAL A 270 21.57 2.44 -11.09
CA VAL A 270 22.72 3.34 -11.14
C VAL A 270 23.29 3.37 -12.56
N LEU A 271 23.27 4.53 -13.23
CA LEU A 271 23.92 4.72 -14.53
C LEU A 271 25.25 5.44 -14.35
N THR A 272 26.36 4.75 -14.56
CA THR A 272 27.71 5.32 -14.48
C THR A 272 28.20 5.72 -15.87
N HIS A 273 28.84 6.89 -15.97
CA HIS A 273 29.47 7.44 -17.16
C HIS A 273 30.99 7.55 -16.97
N TYR A 274 31.73 6.77 -17.75
CA TYR A 274 33.20 6.74 -17.76
C TYR A 274 33.73 7.65 -18.86
N THR A 275 34.52 8.65 -18.47
CA THR A 275 35.01 9.71 -19.34
C THR A 275 36.46 9.50 -19.79
N ASP A 276 37.06 8.37 -19.44
CA ASP A 276 38.47 8.02 -19.70
C ASP A 276 38.86 8.08 -21.18
N LEU A 277 37.91 7.89 -22.10
CA LEU A 277 38.13 7.85 -23.55
C LEU A 277 37.69 9.13 -24.27
N VAL A 278 37.32 10.19 -23.54
CA VAL A 278 36.86 11.44 -24.15
C VAL A 278 37.96 12.10 -24.97
N GLU A 279 39.17 12.22 -24.44
CA GLU A 279 40.27 12.93 -25.09
C GLU A 279 40.85 12.14 -26.27
N SER A 280 40.98 10.83 -26.13
CA SER A 280 41.63 9.97 -27.12
C SER A 280 40.69 9.50 -28.23
N LYS A 281 39.39 9.35 -27.93
CA LYS A 281 38.40 8.74 -28.83
C LYS A 281 37.12 9.55 -29.00
N GLY A 282 36.92 10.63 -28.23
CA GLY A 282 35.70 11.43 -28.31
C GLY A 282 34.45 10.72 -27.83
N ILE A 283 34.58 9.70 -26.97
CA ILE A 283 33.46 8.88 -26.49
C ILE A 283 33.47 8.71 -24.97
N VAL A 284 32.27 8.50 -24.43
CA VAL A 284 31.98 8.18 -23.03
C VAL A 284 31.33 6.81 -22.99
N LEU A 285 31.78 5.94 -22.09
CA LEU A 285 31.17 4.62 -21.89
C LEU A 285 30.16 4.72 -20.76
N MET A 286 28.95 4.22 -20.97
CA MET A 286 27.90 4.18 -19.96
C MET A 286 27.59 2.74 -19.56
N ARG A 287 27.45 2.50 -18.25
CA ARG A 287 27.04 1.21 -17.67
C ARG A 287 25.89 1.43 -16.69
N GLY A 288 24.85 0.61 -16.79
CA GLY A 288 23.73 0.59 -15.86
C GLY A 288 23.71 -0.66 -15.00
N ASP A 289 23.67 -0.45 -13.68
CA ASP A 289 23.50 -1.50 -12.67
C ASP A 289 22.11 -1.41 -12.06
N VAL A 290 21.32 -2.46 -12.27
CA VAL A 290 20.06 -2.65 -11.57
C VAL A 290 20.34 -3.33 -10.24
N THR A 291 19.75 -2.80 -9.16
CA THR A 291 19.87 -3.37 -7.83
C THR A 291 19.12 -4.70 -7.76
N GLU A 292 19.74 -5.65 -7.08
CA GLU A 292 19.23 -6.98 -6.87
C GLU A 292 18.73 -7.11 -5.43
N ARG A 293 17.56 -7.73 -5.25
CA ARG A 293 16.92 -7.95 -3.96
C ARG A 293 16.63 -9.43 -3.78
N GLN A 294 17.13 -9.97 -2.67
CA GLN A 294 16.81 -11.32 -2.24
C GLN A 294 15.50 -11.30 -1.43
N THR A 295 14.54 -12.13 -1.81
CA THR A 295 13.30 -12.30 -1.05
C THR A 295 13.54 -13.23 0.13
N ALA A 296 12.93 -12.94 1.29
CA ALA A 296 13.12 -13.79 2.48
C ALA A 296 12.54 -15.21 2.33
N GLU A 297 11.71 -15.42 1.32
CA GLU A 297 10.96 -16.66 1.08
C GLU A 297 11.61 -17.55 -0.01
N SER A 298 12.64 -17.05 -0.72
CA SER A 298 13.40 -17.82 -1.71
C SER A 298 14.83 -17.30 -1.84
N ASP A 299 15.79 -18.20 -2.05
CA ASP A 299 17.19 -17.83 -2.35
C ASP A 299 17.37 -17.20 -3.74
N GLU A 300 16.28 -16.91 -4.44
CA GLU A 300 16.31 -16.27 -5.75
C GLU A 300 16.60 -14.78 -5.62
N VAL A 301 17.67 -14.36 -6.28
CA VAL A 301 18.06 -12.96 -6.40
C VAL A 301 17.28 -12.34 -7.55
N LYS A 302 16.37 -11.41 -7.26
CA LYS A 302 15.53 -10.75 -8.27
C LYS A 302 15.93 -9.29 -8.44
N GLN A 303 16.04 -8.85 -9.70
CA GLN A 303 16.22 -7.43 -10.02
C GLN A 303 15.00 -6.61 -9.59
N VAL A 304 15.22 -5.46 -8.95
CA VAL A 304 14.13 -4.60 -8.44
C VAL A 304 13.33 -3.92 -9.54
N ILE A 305 13.94 -3.75 -10.72
CA ILE A 305 13.28 -3.33 -11.96
C ILE A 305 13.76 -4.21 -13.12
N SER A 306 12.97 -4.30 -14.17
CA SER A 306 13.33 -5.01 -15.40
C SER A 306 14.33 -4.21 -16.26
N GLN A 307 14.97 -4.88 -17.21
CA GLN A 307 15.85 -4.23 -18.19
C GLN A 307 15.12 -3.19 -19.05
N LYS A 308 13.85 -3.45 -19.41
CA LYS A 308 13.03 -2.53 -20.19
C LYS A 308 12.71 -1.26 -19.40
N GLU A 309 12.38 -1.41 -18.12
CA GLU A 309 12.18 -0.27 -17.21
C GLU A 309 13.47 0.54 -17.05
N ALA A 310 14.62 -0.12 -16.89
CA ALA A 310 15.91 0.56 -16.80
C ALA A 310 16.26 1.34 -18.08
N GLN A 311 15.99 0.77 -19.25
CA GLN A 311 16.15 1.46 -20.53
C GLN A 311 15.23 2.68 -20.64
N LEU A 312 13.98 2.55 -20.22
CA LEU A 312 13.02 3.65 -20.26
C LEU A 312 13.45 4.81 -19.36
N LEU A 313 13.95 4.53 -18.15
CA LEU A 313 14.52 5.55 -17.27
C LEU A 313 15.70 6.28 -17.92
N ALA A 314 16.61 5.55 -18.57
CA ALA A 314 17.73 6.15 -19.28
C ALA A 314 17.27 7.05 -20.46
N LEU A 315 16.27 6.61 -21.22
CA LEU A 315 15.67 7.38 -22.31
C LEU A 315 14.97 8.65 -21.80
N CYS A 316 14.20 8.56 -20.72
CA CYS A 316 13.59 9.72 -20.10
C CYS A 316 14.66 10.74 -19.67
N THR A 317 15.74 10.28 -19.03
CA THR A 317 16.85 11.17 -18.67
C THR A 317 17.44 11.87 -19.89
N GLN A 318 17.67 11.16 -21.00
CA GLN A 318 18.14 11.81 -22.23
C GLN A 318 17.15 12.88 -22.72
N ARG A 319 15.84 12.61 -22.70
CA ARG A 319 14.80 13.56 -23.14
C ARG A 319 14.78 14.86 -22.32
N PHE A 320 15.03 14.77 -21.01
CA PHE A 320 15.03 15.94 -20.13
C PHE A 320 16.41 16.61 -19.99
N TYR A 321 17.52 15.95 -20.33
CA TYR A 321 18.86 16.50 -20.09
C TYR A 321 19.69 16.74 -21.34
N ASN A 322 19.41 16.08 -22.47
CA ASN A 322 20.13 16.27 -23.74
C ASN A 322 19.33 17.17 -24.71
N MET A 323 18.89 18.34 -24.24
CA MET A 323 18.20 19.33 -25.04
C MET A 323 19.21 20.34 -25.63
N ASP A 324 18.96 20.82 -26.85
CA ASP A 324 19.80 21.85 -27.47
C ASP A 324 19.36 23.25 -27.03
N TRP A 325 19.97 23.75 -25.96
CA TRP A 325 19.70 25.09 -25.43
C TRP A 325 20.02 26.25 -26.38
N SER A 326 20.73 26.01 -27.49
CA SER A 326 21.12 27.05 -28.46
C SER A 326 20.10 27.28 -29.56
N GLN A 327 19.22 26.31 -29.81
CA GLN A 327 18.20 26.37 -30.84
C GLN A 327 16.84 26.73 -30.25
N HIS A 328 15.96 27.25 -31.12
CA HIS A 328 14.55 27.41 -30.78
C HIS A 328 13.96 26.02 -30.50
N PRO A 329 13.52 25.74 -29.26
CA PRO A 329 12.98 24.44 -28.91
C PRO A 329 11.67 24.19 -29.64
N SER A 330 11.42 22.92 -29.94
CA SER A 330 10.06 22.48 -30.26
C SER A 330 9.14 22.68 -29.05
N ALA A 331 7.82 22.67 -29.27
CA ALA A 331 6.85 22.80 -28.17
C ALA A 331 7.07 21.74 -27.07
N ASP A 332 7.40 20.51 -27.45
CA ASP A 332 7.66 19.41 -26.51
C ASP A 332 8.99 19.60 -25.76
N GLU A 333 10.02 20.14 -26.40
CA GLU A 333 11.27 20.49 -25.71
C GLU A 333 11.08 21.63 -24.73
N GLU A 334 10.34 22.67 -25.11
CA GLU A 334 10.05 23.80 -24.24
C GLU A 334 9.29 23.33 -22.99
N LEU A 335 8.31 22.43 -23.16
CA LEU A 335 7.61 21.80 -22.04
C LEU A 335 8.55 21.06 -21.09
N ARG A 336 9.52 20.29 -21.62
CA ARG A 336 10.51 19.58 -20.80
C ARG A 336 11.46 20.54 -20.08
N ARG A 337 11.90 21.62 -20.74
CA ARG A 337 12.74 22.67 -20.12
C ARG A 337 12.01 23.34 -18.98
N GLU A 338 10.75 23.70 -19.20
CA GLU A 338 9.91 24.34 -18.20
C GLU A 338 9.66 23.42 -17.01
N LEU A 339 9.34 22.14 -17.23
CA LEU A 339 9.17 21.17 -16.15
C LEU A 339 10.44 21.01 -15.30
N LEU A 340 11.61 20.93 -15.94
CA LEU A 340 12.89 20.81 -15.23
C LEU A 340 13.20 22.07 -14.41
N ARG A 341 12.95 23.24 -14.99
CA ARG A 341 13.13 24.56 -14.33
C ARG A 341 12.20 24.70 -13.13
N THR A 342 10.90 24.49 -13.34
CA THR A 342 9.85 24.68 -12.34
C THR A 342 10.01 23.71 -11.18
N PHE A 343 10.43 22.46 -11.42
CA PHE A 343 10.76 21.52 -10.35
C PHE A 343 11.80 22.07 -9.35
N HIS A 344 12.76 22.87 -9.80
CA HIS A 344 13.83 23.42 -8.95
C HIS A 344 13.53 24.82 -8.40
N GLN A 345 12.79 25.64 -9.16
CA GLN A 345 12.60 27.06 -8.83
C GLN A 345 11.24 27.36 -8.21
N ASP A 346 10.20 26.62 -8.62
CA ASP A 346 8.82 26.82 -8.18
C ASP A 346 8.08 25.48 -8.10
N PRO A 347 8.36 24.66 -7.07
CA PRO A 347 7.76 23.33 -6.96
C PRO A 347 6.23 23.34 -6.86
N GLU A 348 5.61 24.45 -6.46
CA GLU A 348 4.14 24.56 -6.39
C GLU A 348 3.49 24.63 -7.79
N ALA A 349 4.20 25.20 -8.77
CA ALA A 349 3.75 25.25 -10.16
C ALA A 349 4.07 23.94 -10.94
N PHE A 350 4.77 22.98 -10.33
CA PHE A 350 5.11 21.72 -10.98
C PHE A 350 3.88 20.83 -11.17
N SER A 351 3.68 20.31 -12.39
CA SER A 351 2.53 19.48 -12.74
C SER A 351 2.95 18.06 -13.11
N LEU A 352 2.45 17.08 -12.35
CA LEU A 352 2.65 15.66 -12.63
C LEU A 352 2.00 15.22 -13.94
N GLU A 353 0.84 15.77 -14.28
CA GLU A 353 0.14 15.46 -15.54
C GLU A 353 1.00 15.87 -16.76
N LYS A 354 1.52 17.10 -16.74
CA LYS A 354 2.45 17.58 -17.77
C LYS A 354 3.73 16.76 -17.83
N LEU A 355 4.24 16.29 -16.69
CA LEU A 355 5.38 15.39 -16.64
C LEU A 355 5.11 14.09 -17.39
N LEU A 356 3.97 13.44 -17.12
CA LEU A 356 3.58 12.19 -17.79
C LEU A 356 3.47 12.38 -19.31
N GLU A 357 2.83 13.45 -19.76
CA GLU A 357 2.76 13.79 -21.19
C GLU A 357 4.17 13.98 -21.77
N ALA A 358 4.98 14.82 -21.14
CA ALA A 358 6.32 15.18 -21.61
C ALA A 358 7.31 13.99 -21.59
N SER A 359 7.07 12.98 -20.76
CA SER A 359 7.89 11.77 -20.63
C SER A 359 7.61 10.73 -21.73
N PHE A 360 6.37 10.57 -22.19
CA PHE A 360 5.99 9.47 -23.08
C PHE A 360 5.47 9.89 -24.46
N LYS A 361 5.21 11.17 -24.70
CA LYS A 361 4.86 11.66 -26.04
C LYS A 361 6.03 11.51 -26.99
N PHE A 362 5.88 10.72 -28.06
CA PHE A 362 6.87 10.63 -29.13
C PHE A 362 6.44 11.62 -30.21
N GLY A 363 7.26 12.65 -30.43
CA GLY A 363 7.02 13.67 -31.45
C GLY A 363 7.27 13.18 -32.86
#